data_AF-A0A022RGW2-F1
#
_entry.id   AF-A0A022RGW2-F1
#
_cell.length_a   1.000
_cell.length_b   1.000
_cell.length_c   1.000
_cell.angle_alpha   90.00
_cell.angle_beta   90.00
_cell.angle_gamma   90.00
#
_symmetry.space_group_name_H-M   'P 1'
#
loop_
_entity.id
_entity.type
_entity.pdbx_description
1 polymer ?
#
loop_
_entity_poly.entity_id
_entity_poly.type
_entity_poly.pdbx_seq_one_letter_code
_entity_poly.pdbx_strand_id
1 'polypeptide(L)'
;MFIIYFRRLSGESLGSCSKDELEKIEQEIKLSLATVKARKNKLIQEKINQLKLQEKNLTNENAELIKTREMVKNLKLSNPPKVEPEAAMEGEETPMFHL
;
A
#
# COMPACT_ATOMS: atom_id res chain seq x y z
N MET A 1 -12.06 -39.14 -28.31
CA MET A 1 -13.30 -38.33 -28.25
C MET A 1 -13.05 -36.93 -27.68
N PHE A 2 -12.50 -36.80 -26.46
CA PHE A 2 -12.26 -35.48 -25.82
C PHE A 2 -11.35 -34.52 -26.60
N ILE A 3 -10.25 -34.99 -27.19
CA ILE A 3 -9.32 -34.13 -27.94
C ILE A 3 -10.00 -33.46 -29.13
N ILE A 4 -10.83 -34.19 -29.88
CA ILE A 4 -11.58 -33.64 -31.03
C ILE A 4 -12.57 -32.59 -30.53
N TYR A 5 -13.23 -32.86 -29.41
CA TYR A 5 -14.16 -31.91 -28.78
C TYR A 5 -13.45 -30.62 -28.34
N PHE A 6 -12.31 -30.74 -27.68
CA PHE A 6 -11.51 -29.59 -27.24
C PHE A 6 -11.02 -28.73 -28.41
N ARG A 7 -10.60 -29.36 -29.51
CA ARG A 7 -10.23 -28.66 -30.75
C ARG A 7 -11.43 -27.88 -31.31
N ARG A 8 -12.62 -28.49 -31.34
CA ARG A 8 -13.87 -27.82 -31.74
C ARG A 8 -14.22 -26.63 -30.84
N LEU A 9 -14.11 -26.77 -29.52
CA LEU A 9 -14.29 -25.66 -28.57
C LEU A 9 -13.28 -24.52 -28.80
N SER A 10 -12.11 -24.83 -29.35
CA SER A 10 -11.05 -23.87 -29.69
C SER A 10 -11.21 -23.26 -31.09
N GLY A 11 -12.28 -23.61 -31.81
CA GLY A 11 -12.54 -23.13 -33.17
C GLY A 11 -11.85 -23.94 -34.28
N GLU A 12 -11.20 -25.06 -33.95
CA GLU A 12 -10.53 -25.92 -34.91
C GLU A 12 -11.43 -27.08 -35.37
N SER A 13 -11.13 -27.65 -36.54
CA SER A 13 -11.76 -28.90 -37.02
C SER A 13 -13.30 -28.87 -37.10
N LEU A 14 -13.86 -27.70 -37.41
CA LEU A 14 -15.31 -27.46 -37.47
C LEU A 14 -15.97 -27.91 -38.79
N GLY A 15 -15.18 -28.22 -39.82
CA GLY A 15 -15.70 -28.57 -41.16
C GLY A 15 -16.53 -29.86 -41.21
N SER A 16 -16.50 -30.68 -40.16
CA SER A 16 -17.33 -31.87 -40.00
C SER A 16 -18.51 -31.69 -39.04
N CYS A 17 -18.67 -30.50 -38.44
CA CYS A 17 -19.77 -30.20 -37.54
C CYS A 17 -21.03 -29.87 -38.31
N SER A 18 -22.17 -30.38 -37.85
CA SER A 18 -23.48 -29.89 -38.29
C SER A 18 -23.75 -28.49 -37.72
N LYS A 19 -24.77 -27.82 -38.25
CA LYS A 19 -25.22 -26.52 -37.72
C LYS A 19 -25.59 -26.61 -36.23
N ASP A 20 -26.34 -27.64 -35.84
CA ASP A 20 -26.78 -27.83 -34.45
C ASP A 20 -25.61 -28.10 -33.51
N GLU A 21 -24.59 -28.85 -33.95
CA GLU A 21 -23.37 -29.05 -33.18
C GLU A 21 -22.61 -27.73 -32.97
N LEU A 22 -22.55 -26.90 -34.01
CA LEU A 22 -21.87 -25.61 -33.95
C LEU A 22 -22.59 -24.63 -33.02
N GLU A 23 -23.92 -24.59 -33.05
CA GLU A 23 -24.74 -23.78 -32.14
C GLU A 23 -24.55 -24.20 -30.67
N LYS A 24 -24.47 -25.51 -30.39
CA LYS A 24 -24.19 -26.03 -29.03
C LYS A 24 -22.79 -25.62 -28.54
N ILE A 25 -21.77 -25.78 -29.39
CA ILE A 25 -20.40 -25.36 -29.07
C ILE A 25 -20.35 -23.87 -28.76
N GLU A 26 -21.01 -23.04 -29.57
CA GLU A 26 -21.07 -21.60 -29.37
C GLU A 26 -21.72 -21.25 -28.01
N GLN A 27 -22.85 -21.89 -27.67
CA GLN A 27 -23.52 -21.69 -26.38
C GLN A 27 -22.62 -22.09 -25.21
N GLU A 28 -21.93 -23.22 -25.29
CA GLU A 28 -21.02 -23.69 -24.24
C GLU A 28 -19.85 -22.72 -24.02
N ILE A 29 -19.24 -22.23 -25.10
CA ILE A 29 -18.16 -21.24 -25.03
C ILE A 29 -18.70 -19.93 -24.44
N LYS A 30 -19.88 -19.47 -24.85
CA LYS A 30 -20.50 -18.24 -24.31
C LYS A 30 -20.72 -18.35 -22.80
N LEU A 31 -21.31 -19.44 -22.32
CA LEU A 31 -21.61 -19.65 -20.90
C LEU A 31 -20.35 -19.79 -20.05
N SER A 32 -19.38 -20.59 -20.50
CA SER A 32 -18.12 -20.78 -19.79
C SER A 32 -17.32 -19.48 -19.74
N LEU A 33 -17.25 -18.73 -20.84
CA LEU A 33 -16.57 -17.44 -20.90
C LEU A 33 -17.24 -16.40 -19.99
N ALA A 34 -18.58 -16.32 -19.98
CA ALA A 34 -19.31 -15.44 -19.09
C ALA A 34 -18.99 -15.75 -17.62
N THR A 35 -18.94 -17.04 -17.27
CA THR A 35 -18.60 -17.51 -15.92
C THR A 35 -17.18 -17.12 -15.54
N VAL A 36 -16.19 -17.36 -16.42
CA VAL A 36 -14.78 -17.00 -16.18
C VAL A 36 -14.63 -15.49 -16.04
N LYS A 37 -15.27 -14.70 -16.92
CA LYS A 37 -15.23 -13.22 -16.85
C LYS A 37 -15.84 -12.71 -15.54
N ALA A 38 -17.00 -13.21 -15.14
CA ALA A 38 -17.65 -12.81 -13.89
C ALA A 38 -16.75 -13.07 -12.68
N ARG A 39 -16.14 -14.25 -12.60
CA ARG A 39 -15.20 -14.61 -11.53
C ARG A 39 -13.96 -13.72 -11.53
N LYS A 40 -13.34 -13.51 -12.70
CA LYS A 40 -12.16 -12.65 -12.85
C LYS A 40 -12.47 -11.22 -12.41
N ASN A 41 -13.60 -10.67 -12.86
CA ASN A 41 -14.02 -9.32 -12.49
C ASN A 41 -14.26 -9.19 -10.99
N LYS A 42 -14.93 -10.16 -10.37
CA LYS A 42 -15.15 -10.18 -8.92
C LYS A 42 -13.82 -10.13 -8.15
N LEU A 43 -12.87 -10.99 -8.48
CA LEU A 43 -11.56 -11.03 -7.83
C LEU A 43 -10.76 -9.74 -8.01
N ILE A 44 -10.79 -9.15 -9.22
CA ILE A 44 -10.13 -7.87 -9.49
C ILE A 44 -10.75 -6.75 -8.65
N GLN A 45 -12.08 -6.69 -8.56
CA GLN A 45 -12.79 -5.69 -7.76
C GLN A 45 -12.48 -5.84 -6.27
N GLU A 46 -12.46 -7.07 -5.75
CA GLU A 46 -12.03 -7.34 -4.37
C GLU A 46 -10.61 -6.85 -4.12
N LYS A 47 -9.68 -7.09 -5.06
CA LYS A 47 -8.30 -6.61 -4.91
C LYS A 47 -8.19 -5.09 -4.96
N ILE A 48 -8.93 -4.42 -5.84
CA ILE A 48 -9.00 -2.96 -5.91
C ILE A 48 -9.50 -2.40 -4.58
N ASN A 49 -10.57 -2.98 -4.02
CA ASN A 49 -11.13 -2.51 -2.76
C ASN A 49 -10.15 -2.70 -1.59
N GLN A 50 -9.45 -3.84 -1.56
CA GLN A 50 -8.40 -4.07 -0.57
C GLN A 50 -7.30 -3.01 -0.65
N LEU A 51 -6.81 -2.71 -1.87
CA LEU A 51 -5.75 -1.72 -2.06
C LEU A 51 -6.20 -0.31 -1.67
N LYS A 52 -7.42 0.09 -2.03
CA LYS A 52 -8.01 1.39 -1.61
C LYS A 52 -8.10 1.53 -0.10
N LEU A 53 -8.45 0.45 0.61
CA LEU A 53 -8.50 0.46 2.06
C LEU A 53 -7.09 0.59 2.66
N GLN A 54 -6.11 -0.12 2.11
CA GLN A 54 -4.70 -0.01 2.52
C GLN A 54 -4.15 1.40 2.28
N GLU A 55 -4.42 1.99 1.13
CA GLU A 55 -4.04 3.36 0.79
C GLU A 55 -4.60 4.35 1.82
N LYS A 56 -5.89 4.24 2.16
CA LYS A 56 -6.53 5.10 3.16
C LYS A 56 -5.88 4.95 4.54
N ASN A 57 -5.62 3.72 4.97
CA ASN A 57 -5.01 3.46 6.28
C ASN A 57 -3.59 4.03 6.35
N LEU A 58 -2.76 3.77 5.33
CA LEU A 58 -1.39 4.30 5.26
C LEU A 58 -1.37 5.82 5.20
N THR A 59 -2.31 6.44 4.48
CA THR A 59 -2.42 7.90 4.42
C THR A 59 -2.75 8.50 5.79
N ASN A 60 -3.67 7.87 6.51
CA ASN A 60 -4.02 8.30 7.87
C ASN A 60 -2.85 8.13 8.84
N GLU A 61 -2.22 6.95 8.86
CA GLU A 61 -1.05 6.67 9.70
C GLU A 61 0.08 7.66 9.41
N ASN A 62 0.37 7.93 8.13
CA ASN A 62 1.40 8.88 7.75
C ASN A 62 1.07 10.30 8.22
N ALA A 63 -0.19 10.74 8.13
CA ALA A 63 -0.62 12.04 8.65
C ALA A 63 -0.41 12.15 10.18
N GLU A 64 -0.74 11.10 10.94
CA GLU A 64 -0.52 11.06 12.39
C GLU A 64 0.97 11.04 12.76
N LEU A 65 1.80 10.33 11.98
CA LEU A 65 3.26 10.34 12.16
C LEU A 65 3.85 11.72 11.87
N ILE A 66 3.38 12.43 10.84
CA ILE A 66 3.81 13.80 10.53
C ILE A 66 3.48 14.73 11.70
N LYS A 67 2.24 14.70 12.21
CA LYS A 67 1.84 15.50 13.38
C LYS A 67 2.72 15.21 14.59
N THR A 68 2.95 13.93 14.88
CA THR A 68 3.81 13.50 16.00
C THR A 68 5.24 14.00 15.83
N ARG A 69 5.80 13.89 14.62
CA ARG A 69 7.14 14.39 14.30
C ARG A 69 7.25 15.90 14.53
N GLU A 70 6.23 16.66 14.14
CA GLU A 70 6.17 18.12 14.35
C GLU A 70 6.10 18.45 15.84
N MET A 71 5.25 17.78 16.62
CA MET A 71 5.17 17.96 18.08
C MET A 71 6.51 17.67 18.76
N VAL A 72 7.17 16.57 18.42
CA VAL A 72 8.49 16.21 18.98
C VAL A 72 9.56 17.22 18.57
N LYS A 73 9.53 17.74 17.34
CA LYS A 73 10.44 18.80 16.89
C LYS A 73 10.25 20.08 17.71
N ASN A 74 9.00 20.45 18.00
CA ASN A 74 8.67 21.63 18.78
C ASN A 74 9.07 21.47 20.26
N LEU A 75 8.91 20.27 20.85
CA LEU A 75 9.36 19.95 22.20
C LEU A 75 10.89 19.95 22.35
N LYS A 76 11.64 19.56 21.30
CA LYS A 76 13.11 19.59 21.31
C LYS A 76 13.70 20.99 21.19
N LEU A 77 12.92 21.97 20.72
CA LEU A 77 13.37 23.37 20.55
C LEU A 77 13.21 24.21 21.84
N SER A 78 12.57 23.69 22.90
CA SER A 78 12.28 24.45 24.13
C SER A 78 13.30 24.29 25.27
N ASN A 79 14.34 23.45 25.12
CA ASN A 79 15.37 23.30 26.15
C ASN A 79 16.79 23.49 25.59
N PRO A 80 17.33 24.72 25.54
CA PRO A 80 18.76 24.94 25.74
C PRO A 80 19.06 24.96 27.25
N PRO A 81 20.16 24.34 27.72
CA PRO A 81 20.59 24.53 29.11
C PRO A 81 20.94 26.01 29.31
N LYS A 82 20.15 26.68 30.14
CA LYS A 82 20.46 28.04 30.61
C LYS A 82 21.56 27.91 31.66
N VAL A 83 22.82 27.89 31.21
CA VAL A 83 23.95 28.18 32.09
C VAL A 83 24.12 29.69 32.06
N GLU A 84 23.61 30.36 33.09
CA GLU A 84 23.83 31.79 33.32
C GLU A 84 25.32 32.00 33.65
N PRO A 85 26.02 32.98 33.02
CA PRO A 85 27.36 33.33 33.43
C PRO A 85 27.28 34.20 34.69
N GLU A 86 27.59 33.59 35.83
CA GLU A 86 27.83 34.30 37.09
C GLU A 86 29.08 35.17 36.93
N ALA A 87 28.90 36.49 36.95
CA ALA A 87 29.96 37.48 36.84
C ALA A 87 30.01 38.35 38.10
N ALA A 88 31.24 38.73 38.46
CA ALA A 88 31.66 39.79 39.38
C ALA A 88 31.81 39.44 40.88
N MET A 89 32.99 38.90 41.20
CA MET A 89 34.03 39.50 42.05
C MET A 89 33.64 40.69 42.97
N GLU A 90 33.65 40.44 44.28
CA GLU A 90 34.12 41.31 45.37
C GLU A 90 34.85 40.36 46.34
N GLY A 91 36.07 40.53 46.83
CA GLY A 91 36.85 41.73 47.10
C GLY A 91 37.22 41.72 48.60
N GLU A 92 38.14 40.86 49.05
CA GLU A 92 38.82 41.05 50.34
C GLU A 92 40.31 40.69 50.24
N GLU A 93 41.14 41.65 50.66
CA GLU A 93 42.59 41.67 50.54
C GLU A 93 43.30 40.98 51.73
N THR A 94 44.44 40.34 51.40
CA THR A 94 45.73 40.26 52.16
C THR A 94 45.89 39.31 53.37
N PRO A 95 47.15 38.93 53.76
CA PRO A 95 48.46 39.30 53.18
C PRO A 95 49.43 38.14 52.85
N MET A 96 50.27 38.44 51.85
CA MET A 96 51.73 38.26 51.78
C MET A 96 52.44 37.51 52.93
N PHE A 97 53.11 36.42 52.59
CA PHE A 97 54.42 36.10 53.16
C PHE A 97 55.41 35.80 52.02
N HIS A 98 56.41 36.68 51.89
CA HIS A 98 57.66 36.41 51.18
C HIS A 98 58.65 35.81 52.18
N LEU A 99 59.20 34.62 51.87
CA LEU A 99 60.64 34.34 51.70
C LEU A 99 60.84 32.89 51.25
#